data_AF-A0A3C1HC75-F1
#
_entry.id   AF-A0A3C1HC75-F1
#
_cell.length_a   1.000
_cell.length_b   1.000
_cell.length_c   1.000
_cell.angle_alpha   90.00
_cell.angle_beta   90.00
_cell.angle_gamma   90.00
#
_symmetry.space_group_name_H-M   'P 1'
#
loop_
_entity.id
_entity.type
_entity.pdbx_description
1 polymer ?
#
loop_
_entity_poly.entity_id
_entity_poly.type
_entity_poly.pdbx_seq_one_letter_code
_entity_poly.pdbx_strand_id
1 'polypeptide(L)'
;MAQPPSWFACLLLLLVATGGAGLGAAPRLELKTGDVVAFVGGANMAAAAESGHLEAILSARFPGRQIRYRNLAWEADTVHAQPRDFNFPGLTNLLSRFEARVVFIAFGQAESLEGESRLGAFRESLARLAGGIATGGREVLLVTPVPFETPGGVMRDLRPLNSSLARYAEAIADLGRERAWRVVDLFTRLRQRPPGAASLTSDGMHLTPRGEAVAARVFAQELGWDPVDAGFSEPSEGGVWTDPRWEGLRQAVVAKNRLWFDYWRPMNWAFLGGDRTEQPSSRDHRDPKIRWFPAEMERFQPLIYSAEARIDSLAGALATPPTP
;
A
#
# COMPACT_ATOMS: atom_id res chain seq x y z
N MET A 1 74.86 -7.47 16.73
CA MET A 1 74.55 -8.61 17.61
C MET A 1 73.84 -8.09 18.85
N ALA A 2 72.60 -8.55 19.04
CA ALA A 2 71.79 -8.65 20.25
C ALA A 2 71.59 -7.44 21.20
N GLN A 3 70.34 -6.97 21.25
CA GLN A 3 69.65 -6.45 22.45
C GLN A 3 68.20 -7.02 22.46
N PRO A 4 67.58 -7.25 23.63
CA PRO A 4 66.50 -8.25 23.86
C PRO A 4 65.09 -7.60 24.05
N PRO A 5 64.01 -8.36 24.37
CA PRO A 5 62.64 -8.03 23.97
C PRO A 5 61.86 -7.21 25.00
N SER A 6 61.02 -6.29 24.52
CA SER A 6 60.03 -5.55 25.31
C SER A 6 58.69 -6.30 25.36
N TRP A 7 58.11 -6.28 26.55
CA TRP A 7 56.98 -7.11 26.96
C TRP A 7 55.63 -6.48 26.60
N PHE A 8 54.64 -7.36 26.53
CA PHE A 8 53.21 -7.13 26.36
C PHE A 8 52.64 -6.03 27.27
N ALA A 9 51.87 -5.10 26.66
CA ALA A 9 50.83 -4.36 27.34
C ALA A 9 49.67 -4.08 26.36
N CYS A 10 48.76 -5.05 26.22
CA CYS A 10 47.47 -4.83 25.56
C CYS A 10 46.52 -4.14 26.55
N LEU A 11 46.32 -2.84 26.39
CA LEU A 11 45.20 -2.13 27.01
C LEU A 11 43.95 -2.32 26.16
N LEU A 12 43.02 -3.16 26.64
CA LEU A 12 41.66 -3.22 26.13
C LEU A 12 40.86 -2.04 26.70
N LEU A 13 40.53 -1.06 25.86
CA LEU A 13 39.54 -0.04 26.15
C LEU A 13 38.14 -0.59 25.84
N LEU A 14 37.43 -1.03 26.88
CA LEU A 14 36.01 -1.34 26.84
C LEU A 14 35.23 -0.01 26.78
N LEU A 15 34.81 0.38 25.59
CA LEU A 15 33.83 1.43 25.39
C LEU A 15 32.44 0.89 25.75
N VAL A 16 31.99 1.17 26.97
CA VAL A 16 30.58 0.98 27.36
C VAL A 16 29.77 2.09 26.69
N ALA A 17 29.18 1.78 25.53
CA ALA A 17 28.19 2.64 24.92
C ALA A 17 26.88 2.52 25.72
N THR A 18 26.64 3.47 26.62
CA THR A 18 25.31 3.70 27.20
C THR A 18 24.41 4.28 26.11
N GLY A 19 23.83 3.41 25.29
CA GLY A 19 22.80 3.77 24.32
C GLY A 19 21.51 4.09 25.04
N GLY A 20 21.29 5.37 25.36
CA GLY A 20 19.95 5.87 25.63
C GLY A 20 19.13 5.71 24.36
N ALA A 21 18.19 4.76 24.36
CA ALA A 21 17.18 4.62 23.32
C ALA A 21 16.24 5.83 23.39
N GLY A 22 16.66 6.95 22.79
CA GLY A 22 15.71 7.96 22.35
C GLY A 22 14.75 7.29 21.37
N LEU A 23 13.44 7.43 21.61
CA LEU A 23 12.41 7.15 20.62
C LEU A 23 12.60 8.14 19.46
N GLY A 24 13.57 7.85 18.59
CA GLY A 24 13.77 8.56 17.34
C GLY A 24 12.54 8.36 16.48
N ALA A 25 12.01 9.45 15.93
CA ALA A 25 10.97 9.39 14.91
C ALA A 25 11.36 8.35 13.85
N ALA A 26 10.41 7.47 13.48
CA ALA A 26 10.67 6.44 12.48
C ALA A 26 11.27 7.11 11.22
N PRO A 27 12.32 6.53 10.61
CA PRO A 27 12.97 7.13 9.47
C PRO A 27 11.97 7.29 8.32
N ARG A 28 11.86 8.54 7.83
CA ARG A 28 10.95 8.96 6.76
C ARG A 28 11.08 8.06 5.54
N LEU A 29 9.96 7.79 4.85
CA LEU A 29 10.02 7.14 3.55
C LEU A 29 10.67 8.07 2.52
N GLU A 30 11.77 7.61 1.93
CA GLU A 30 12.43 8.29 0.82
C GLU A 30 12.35 7.43 -0.43
N LEU A 31 11.74 7.99 -1.47
CA LEU A 31 11.61 7.39 -2.79
C LEU A 31 12.51 8.14 -3.77
N LYS A 32 13.21 7.40 -4.63
CA LYS A 32 14.05 7.96 -5.70
C LYS A 32 13.21 8.21 -6.94
N THR A 33 13.73 9.06 -7.83
CA THR A 33 13.08 9.33 -9.11
C THR A 33 12.84 8.04 -9.89
N GLY A 34 11.59 7.82 -10.35
CA GLY A 34 11.19 6.64 -11.10
C GLY A 34 10.91 5.38 -10.27
N ASP A 35 11.05 5.44 -8.94
CA ASP A 35 10.72 4.31 -8.06
C ASP A 35 9.27 3.86 -8.28
N VAL A 36 9.06 2.55 -8.25
CA VAL A 36 7.72 1.95 -8.28
C VAL A 36 7.33 1.47 -6.89
N VAL A 37 6.19 1.96 -6.42
CA VAL A 37 5.56 1.59 -5.15
C VAL A 37 4.38 0.67 -5.46
N ALA A 38 4.36 -0.52 -4.89
CA ALA A 38 3.25 -1.44 -5.01
C ALA A 38 2.46 -1.54 -3.70
N PHE A 39 1.15 -1.73 -3.82
CA PHE A 39 0.26 -2.01 -2.69
C PHE A 39 -0.34 -3.40 -2.86
N VAL A 40 -0.27 -4.22 -1.82
CA VAL A 40 -0.82 -5.58 -1.77
C VAL A 40 -1.70 -5.67 -0.52
N GLY A 41 -2.90 -6.23 -0.64
CA GLY A 41 -3.81 -6.33 0.49
C GLY A 41 -5.20 -6.78 0.09
N GLY A 42 -6.08 -6.80 1.08
CA GLY A 42 -7.50 -7.13 0.90
C GLY A 42 -8.37 -5.91 0.53
N ALA A 43 -9.65 -6.00 0.87
CA ALA A 43 -10.71 -5.10 0.40
C ALA A 43 -10.43 -3.59 0.60
N ASN A 44 -10.03 -3.14 1.80
CA ASN A 44 -9.76 -1.71 2.04
C ASN A 44 -8.55 -1.20 1.22
N MET A 45 -7.52 -2.03 0.98
CA MET A 45 -6.41 -1.62 0.11
C MET A 45 -6.82 -1.61 -1.37
N ALA A 46 -7.72 -2.49 -1.79
CA ALA A 46 -8.31 -2.43 -3.13
C ALA A 46 -9.16 -1.15 -3.31
N ALA A 47 -10.02 -0.84 -2.34
CA ALA A 47 -10.83 0.38 -2.32
C ALA A 47 -9.98 1.67 -2.30
N ALA A 48 -8.79 1.64 -1.68
CA ALA A 48 -7.87 2.77 -1.70
C ALA A 48 -7.42 3.18 -3.12
N ALA A 49 -7.33 2.23 -4.07
CA ALA A 49 -7.07 2.55 -5.47
C ALA A 49 -8.26 3.26 -6.14
N GLU A 50 -9.48 2.80 -5.85
CA GLU A 50 -10.70 3.41 -6.39
C GLU A 50 -10.91 4.82 -5.86
N SER A 51 -10.62 5.04 -4.57
CA SER A 51 -10.81 6.33 -3.92
C SER A 51 -9.74 7.36 -4.32
N GLY A 52 -8.51 6.90 -4.63
CA GLY A 52 -7.38 7.70 -5.08
C GLY A 52 -6.72 8.57 -4.02
N HIS A 53 -7.22 8.61 -2.78
CA HIS A 53 -6.72 9.52 -1.74
C HIS A 53 -5.28 9.23 -1.34
N LEU A 54 -4.96 7.95 -1.09
CA LEU A 54 -3.63 7.53 -0.66
C LEU A 54 -2.58 7.91 -1.69
N GLU A 55 -2.82 7.58 -2.95
CA GLU A 55 -1.88 7.91 -4.02
C GLU A 55 -1.79 9.41 -4.30
N ALA A 56 -2.89 10.18 -4.20
CA ALA A 56 -2.83 11.63 -4.36
C ALA A 56 -1.97 12.30 -3.28
N ILE A 57 -2.15 11.87 -2.02
CA ILE A 57 -1.35 12.31 -0.88
C ILE A 57 0.14 11.94 -1.11
N LEU A 58 0.44 10.69 -1.46
CA LEU A 58 1.83 10.27 -1.71
C LEU A 58 2.46 10.99 -2.92
N SER A 59 1.69 11.24 -3.98
CA SER A 59 2.17 11.98 -5.16
C SER A 59 2.51 13.43 -4.84
N ALA A 60 1.69 14.10 -4.02
CA ALA A 60 1.96 15.45 -3.55
C ALA A 60 3.23 15.57 -2.71
N ARG A 61 3.64 14.49 -2.04
CA ARG A 61 4.87 14.44 -1.23
C ARG A 61 6.15 14.36 -2.07
N PHE A 62 6.08 13.78 -3.26
CA PHE A 62 7.24 13.52 -4.13
C PHE A 62 7.11 14.17 -5.52
N PRO A 63 6.84 15.49 -5.61
CA PRO A 63 6.64 16.16 -6.89
C PRO A 63 7.92 16.13 -7.73
N GLY A 64 7.78 15.90 -9.04
CA GLY A 64 8.89 15.86 -9.99
C GLY A 64 9.77 14.62 -9.87
N ARG A 65 9.44 13.68 -8.99
CA ARG A 65 10.16 12.40 -8.85
C ARG A 65 9.56 11.31 -9.75
N GLN A 66 8.44 11.54 -10.43
CA GLN A 66 7.85 10.56 -11.35
C GLN A 66 7.66 9.18 -10.69
N ILE A 67 7.22 9.18 -9.43
CA ILE A 67 6.94 7.94 -8.68
C ILE A 67 5.75 7.23 -9.33
N ARG A 68 5.86 5.92 -9.52
CA ARG A 68 4.79 5.10 -10.13
C ARG A 68 4.13 4.25 -9.05
N TYR A 69 2.81 4.32 -8.94
CA TYR A 69 2.04 3.59 -7.94
C TYR A 69 1.23 2.45 -8.58
N ARG A 70 1.37 1.24 -8.05
CA ARG A 70 0.81 0.00 -8.60
C ARG A 70 -0.01 -0.70 -7.53
N ASN A 71 -1.30 -0.43 -7.48
CA ASN A 71 -2.18 -1.15 -6.56
C ASN A 71 -2.50 -2.54 -7.13
N LEU A 72 -2.02 -3.57 -6.44
CA LEU A 72 -2.19 -4.99 -6.77
C LEU A 72 -3.06 -5.70 -5.71
N ALA A 73 -3.77 -4.94 -4.87
CA ALA A 73 -4.74 -5.47 -3.93
C ALA A 73 -5.99 -5.96 -4.66
N TRP A 74 -6.66 -6.94 -4.05
CA TRP A 74 -7.86 -7.57 -4.62
C TRP A 74 -8.86 -7.83 -3.50
N GLU A 75 -10.14 -7.61 -3.77
CA GLU A 75 -11.20 -7.90 -2.80
C GLU A 75 -11.20 -9.38 -2.41
N ALA A 76 -11.53 -9.67 -1.16
CA ALA A 76 -11.53 -11.01 -0.57
C ALA A 76 -10.17 -11.73 -0.49
N ASP A 77 -9.07 -11.09 -0.90
CA ASP A 77 -7.74 -11.62 -0.59
C ASP A 77 -7.50 -11.65 0.92
N THR A 78 -6.89 -12.75 1.36
CA THR A 78 -6.27 -12.87 2.69
C THR A 78 -4.79 -13.20 2.48
N VAL A 79 -3.99 -13.06 3.54
CA VAL A 79 -2.60 -13.52 3.54
C VAL A 79 -2.47 -15.04 3.33
N HIS A 80 -3.55 -15.79 3.62
CA HIS A 80 -3.62 -17.24 3.45
C HIS A 80 -3.96 -17.66 2.02
N ALA A 81 -4.87 -16.94 1.39
CA ALA A 81 -5.44 -17.29 0.10
C ALA A 81 -5.63 -16.04 -0.78
N GLN A 82 -4.98 -16.09 -1.94
CA GLN A 82 -5.07 -15.09 -3.01
C GLN A 82 -5.45 -15.84 -4.30
N PRO A 83 -6.71 -16.28 -4.43
CA PRO A 83 -7.14 -17.07 -5.58
C PRO A 83 -7.04 -16.22 -6.84
N ARG A 84 -6.55 -16.83 -7.93
CA ARG A 84 -6.43 -16.16 -9.22
C ARG A 84 -6.93 -17.06 -10.32
N ASP A 85 -7.28 -16.44 -11.45
CA ASP A 85 -7.66 -17.16 -12.65
C ASP A 85 -6.54 -18.09 -13.14
N PHE A 86 -6.92 -19.09 -13.93
CA PHE A 86 -5.95 -19.99 -14.56
C PHE A 86 -4.87 -19.20 -15.31
N ASN A 87 -3.60 -19.59 -15.13
CA ASN A 87 -2.40 -18.93 -15.67
C ASN A 87 -2.21 -17.46 -15.28
N PHE A 88 -2.94 -16.93 -14.29
CA PHE A 88 -2.66 -15.60 -13.79
C PHE A 88 -1.24 -15.54 -13.18
N PRO A 89 -0.42 -14.52 -13.47
CA PRO A 89 0.94 -14.45 -12.95
C PRO A 89 0.94 -14.37 -11.42
N GLY A 90 1.83 -15.14 -10.78
CA GLY A 90 2.05 -15.02 -9.34
C GLY A 90 2.51 -13.60 -8.95
N LEU A 91 2.22 -13.20 -7.71
CA LEU A 91 2.50 -11.85 -7.21
C LEU A 91 3.97 -11.42 -7.41
N THR A 92 4.93 -12.29 -7.11
CA THR A 92 6.36 -11.99 -7.30
C THR A 92 6.73 -11.74 -8.77
N ASN A 93 6.07 -12.42 -9.71
CA ASN A 93 6.25 -12.18 -11.14
C ASN A 93 5.66 -10.82 -11.54
N LEU A 94 4.48 -10.45 -11.01
CA LEU A 94 3.88 -9.12 -11.25
C LEU A 94 4.77 -8.00 -10.69
N LEU A 95 5.23 -8.15 -9.45
CA LEU A 95 6.13 -7.17 -8.82
C LEU A 95 7.46 -7.04 -9.57
N SER A 96 7.91 -8.10 -10.26
CA SER A 96 9.11 -8.04 -11.11
C SER A 96 8.82 -7.38 -12.45
N ARG A 97 7.71 -7.77 -13.10
CA ARG A 97 7.23 -7.17 -14.36
C ARG A 97 7.03 -5.66 -14.25
N PHE A 98 6.51 -5.19 -13.12
CA PHE A 98 6.27 -3.77 -12.86
C PHE A 98 7.42 -3.08 -12.13
N GLU A 99 8.55 -3.77 -11.93
CA GLU A 99 9.75 -3.20 -11.32
C GLU A 99 9.51 -2.58 -9.93
N ALA A 100 8.57 -3.16 -9.16
CA ALA A 100 8.23 -2.71 -7.82
C ALA A 100 9.47 -2.74 -6.92
N ARG A 101 9.89 -1.57 -6.43
CA ARG A 101 11.01 -1.41 -5.49
C ARG A 101 10.53 -1.43 -4.05
N VAL A 102 9.41 -0.75 -3.77
CA VAL A 102 8.81 -0.62 -2.45
C VAL A 102 7.45 -1.29 -2.45
N VAL A 103 7.15 -2.11 -1.45
CA VAL A 103 5.88 -2.85 -1.36
C VAL A 103 5.25 -2.67 0.01
N PHE A 104 4.03 -2.14 0.02
CA PHE A 104 3.16 -2.09 1.20
C PHE A 104 2.27 -3.33 1.24
N ILE A 105 2.20 -3.98 2.40
CA ILE A 105 1.41 -5.20 2.61
C ILE A 105 0.37 -4.93 3.70
N ALA A 106 -0.92 -4.95 3.33
CA ALA A 106 -2.06 -4.60 4.17
C ALA A 106 -3.06 -5.78 4.29
N PHE A 107 -2.80 -6.66 5.26
CA PHE A 107 -3.65 -7.81 5.62
C PHE A 107 -3.91 -7.82 7.13
N GLY A 108 -4.83 -8.66 7.59
CA GLY A 108 -5.09 -8.91 9.02
C GLY A 108 -6.52 -8.64 9.46
N GLN A 109 -7.28 -7.80 8.74
CA GLN A 109 -8.65 -7.46 9.14
C GLN A 109 -9.60 -8.65 8.95
N ALA A 110 -9.59 -9.26 7.76
CA ALA A 110 -10.41 -10.42 7.44
C ALA A 110 -9.98 -11.66 8.24
N GLU A 111 -8.68 -11.86 8.39
CA GLU A 111 -8.09 -12.99 9.13
C GLU A 111 -8.43 -12.92 10.62
N SER A 112 -8.52 -11.71 11.20
CA SER A 112 -8.90 -11.53 12.61
C SER A 112 -10.30 -12.07 12.96
N LEU A 113 -11.18 -12.22 11.96
CA LEU A 113 -12.52 -12.76 12.11
C LEU A 113 -12.50 -14.25 12.45
N GLU A 114 -11.41 -14.96 12.15
CA GLU A 114 -11.21 -16.36 12.55
C GLU A 114 -10.77 -16.49 14.03
N GLY A 115 -10.56 -15.37 14.72
CA GLY A 115 -10.22 -15.29 16.14
C GLY A 115 -8.73 -15.53 16.45
N GLU A 116 -8.36 -15.36 17.72
CA GLU A 116 -6.97 -15.41 18.18
C GLU A 116 -6.32 -16.79 18.01
N SER A 117 -7.11 -17.86 17.97
CA SER A 117 -6.59 -19.23 17.75
C SER A 117 -5.85 -19.40 16.41
N ARG A 118 -6.10 -18.50 15.46
CA ARG A 118 -5.50 -18.50 14.11
C ARG A 118 -4.33 -17.52 13.96
N LEU A 119 -4.03 -16.75 15.00
CA LEU A 119 -2.99 -15.73 14.99
C LEU A 119 -1.60 -16.27 14.61
N GLY A 120 -1.25 -17.47 15.09
CA GLY A 120 0.02 -18.12 14.75
C GLY A 120 0.14 -18.40 13.24
N ALA A 121 -0.90 -19.00 12.65
CA ALA A 121 -0.96 -19.28 11.22
C ALA A 121 -0.92 -17.99 10.40
N PHE A 122 -1.63 -16.94 10.83
CA PHE A 122 -1.59 -15.61 10.20
C PHE A 122 -0.17 -15.06 10.15
N ARG A 123 0.52 -15.04 11.30
CA ARG A 123 1.88 -14.52 11.41
C ARG A 123 2.86 -15.29 10.53
N GLU A 124 2.73 -16.62 10.46
CA GLU A 124 3.55 -17.45 9.57
C GLU A 124 3.30 -17.15 8.08
N SER A 125 2.03 -17.06 7.68
CA SER A 125 1.65 -16.70 6.30
C SER A 125 2.15 -15.31 5.92
N LEU A 126 2.01 -14.32 6.80
CA LEU A 126 2.51 -12.97 6.57
C LEU A 126 4.03 -12.92 6.46
N ALA A 127 4.75 -13.60 7.35
CA ALA A 127 6.21 -13.68 7.31
C ALA A 127 6.70 -14.34 6.01
N ARG A 128 6.01 -15.38 5.54
CA ARG A 128 6.33 -16.06 4.28
C ARG A 128 6.09 -15.16 3.08
N LEU A 129 4.93 -14.49 3.01
CA LEU A 129 4.58 -13.57 1.93
C LEU A 129 5.58 -12.41 1.85
N ALA A 130 5.75 -11.71 2.97
CA ALA A 130 6.64 -10.55 3.06
C ALA A 130 8.10 -10.92 2.81
N GLY A 131 8.57 -12.05 3.35
CA GLY A 131 9.92 -12.56 3.12
C GLY A 131 10.17 -12.93 1.66
N GLY A 132 9.20 -13.55 0.99
CA GLY A 132 9.27 -13.86 -0.44
C GLY A 132 9.37 -12.59 -1.31
N ILE A 133 8.60 -11.55 -0.97
CA ILE A 133 8.67 -10.25 -1.63
C ILE A 133 10.04 -9.59 -1.41
N ALA A 134 10.53 -9.57 -0.16
CA ALA A 134 11.81 -8.99 0.22
C ALA A 134 13.01 -9.69 -0.45
N THR A 135 12.95 -11.01 -0.63
CA THR A 135 14.01 -11.81 -1.29
C THR A 135 14.28 -11.34 -2.73
N GLY A 136 13.30 -10.70 -3.38
CA GLY A 136 13.51 -10.07 -4.69
C GLY A 136 14.20 -8.70 -4.65
N GLY A 137 14.86 -8.33 -3.54
CA GLY A 137 15.57 -7.05 -3.37
C GLY A 137 14.66 -5.85 -3.10
N ARG A 138 13.42 -6.11 -2.68
CA ARG A 138 12.38 -5.10 -2.47
C ARG A 138 12.34 -4.63 -1.03
N GLU A 139 12.09 -3.34 -0.86
CA GLU A 139 11.84 -2.75 0.44
C GLU A 139 10.39 -3.01 0.85
N VAL A 140 10.21 -3.72 1.97
CA VAL A 140 8.89 -4.12 2.47
C VAL A 140 8.46 -3.21 3.62
N LEU A 141 7.20 -2.78 3.56
CA LEU A 141 6.51 -2.10 4.65
C LEU A 141 5.22 -2.85 4.97
N LEU A 142 4.96 -3.09 6.25
CA LEU A 142 3.72 -3.69 6.72
C LEU A 142 2.74 -2.60 7.12
N VAL A 143 1.44 -2.84 6.93
CA VAL A 143 0.38 -1.91 7.29
C VAL A 143 -0.58 -2.62 8.23
N THR A 144 -0.83 -2.07 9.42
CA THR A 144 -1.81 -2.64 10.34
C THR A 144 -3.24 -2.40 9.83
N PRO A 145 -4.20 -3.29 10.12
CA PRO A 145 -5.57 -3.17 9.63
C PRO A 145 -6.32 -1.99 10.28
N VAL A 146 -7.34 -1.45 9.60
CA VAL A 146 -8.23 -0.46 10.22
C VAL A 146 -9.15 -1.12 11.26
N PRO A 147 -9.46 -0.43 12.37
CA PRO A 147 -10.31 -0.99 13.42
C PRO A 147 -11.75 -1.18 12.95
N PHE A 148 -12.46 -2.14 13.55
CA PHE A 148 -13.91 -2.25 13.38
C PHE A 148 -14.60 -1.06 14.05
N GLU A 149 -15.59 -0.48 13.39
CA GLU A 149 -16.43 0.61 13.90
C GLU A 149 -17.89 0.16 14.03
N THR A 150 -18.72 1.04 14.59
CA THR A 150 -20.15 0.81 14.66
C THR A 150 -20.71 0.78 13.23
N PRO A 151 -21.38 -0.29 12.81
CA PRO A 151 -21.91 -0.36 11.46
C PRO A 151 -23.14 0.56 11.29
N GLY A 152 -23.43 0.94 10.05
CA GLY A 152 -24.71 1.56 9.72
C GLY A 152 -25.87 0.55 9.79
N GLY A 153 -27.06 1.02 10.19
CA GLY A 153 -28.29 0.23 10.12
C GLY A 153 -28.36 -0.95 11.10
N VAL A 154 -28.83 -2.11 10.62
CA VAL A 154 -29.12 -3.32 11.43
C VAL A 154 -28.03 -4.40 11.38
N MET A 155 -26.84 -4.05 10.90
CA MET A 155 -25.73 -5.00 10.77
C MET A 155 -25.14 -5.37 12.14
N ARG A 156 -24.47 -6.53 12.19
CA ARG A 156 -23.81 -7.01 13.41
C ARG A 156 -22.67 -6.07 13.82
N ASP A 157 -22.68 -5.62 15.07
CA ASP A 157 -21.58 -4.85 15.63
C ASP A 157 -20.32 -5.72 15.81
N LEU A 158 -19.28 -5.40 15.06
CA LEU A 158 -17.99 -6.10 15.08
C LEU A 158 -16.97 -5.46 16.05
N ARG A 159 -17.28 -4.32 16.69
CA ARG A 159 -16.37 -3.67 17.64
C ARG A 159 -15.88 -4.58 18.76
N PRO A 160 -16.68 -5.53 19.31
CA PRO A 160 -16.16 -6.48 20.29
C PRO A 160 -14.98 -7.32 19.78
N LEU A 161 -14.83 -7.50 18.46
CA LEU A 161 -13.72 -8.22 17.84
C LEU A 161 -12.44 -7.37 17.74
N ASN A 162 -12.48 -6.07 18.10
CA ASN A 162 -11.27 -5.24 18.11
C ASN A 162 -10.21 -5.73 19.12
N SER A 163 -10.59 -6.51 20.14
CA SER A 163 -9.60 -7.17 21.01
C SER A 163 -8.77 -8.19 20.24
N SER A 164 -9.42 -9.07 19.47
CA SER A 164 -8.76 -10.00 18.55
C SER A 164 -7.95 -9.23 17.51
N LEU A 165 -8.55 -8.26 16.82
CA LEU A 165 -7.87 -7.46 15.79
C LEU A 165 -6.62 -6.74 16.33
N ALA A 166 -6.64 -6.28 17.58
CA ALA A 166 -5.47 -5.69 18.21
C ALA A 166 -4.29 -6.68 18.33
N ARG A 167 -4.56 -7.96 18.60
CA ARG A 167 -3.52 -9.01 18.63
C ARG A 167 -2.93 -9.27 17.25
N TYR A 168 -3.73 -9.17 16.19
CA TYR A 168 -3.25 -9.25 14.81
C TYR A 168 -2.40 -8.03 14.44
N ALA A 169 -2.84 -6.81 14.80
CA ALA A 169 -2.07 -5.59 14.59
C ALA A 169 -0.73 -5.62 15.35
N GLU A 170 -0.71 -6.11 16.58
CA GLU A 170 0.51 -6.32 17.37
C GLU A 170 1.44 -7.34 16.71
N ALA A 171 0.92 -8.47 16.23
CA ALA A 171 1.74 -9.46 15.50
C ALA A 171 2.36 -8.90 14.21
N ILE A 172 1.67 -7.99 13.51
CA ILE A 172 2.21 -7.26 12.35
C ILE A 172 3.35 -6.34 12.79
N ALA A 173 3.14 -5.56 13.85
CA ALA A 173 4.14 -4.66 14.40
C ALA A 173 5.40 -5.42 14.88
N ASP A 174 5.21 -6.52 15.59
CA ASP A 174 6.26 -7.40 16.09
C ASP A 174 7.08 -8.00 14.96
N LEU A 175 6.41 -8.52 13.93
CA LEU A 175 7.09 -9.04 12.75
C LEU A 175 7.90 -7.95 12.03
N GLY A 176 7.35 -6.74 11.94
CA GLY A 176 8.07 -5.57 11.41
C GLY A 176 9.35 -5.29 12.20
N ARG A 177 9.27 -5.25 13.54
CA ARG A 177 10.43 -5.05 14.42
C ARG A 177 11.46 -6.16 14.27
N GLU A 178 11.03 -7.42 14.28
CA GLU A 178 11.92 -8.58 14.15
C GLU A 178 12.68 -8.63 12.82
N ARG A 179 12.03 -8.19 11.74
CA ARG A 179 12.62 -8.19 10.39
C ARG A 179 13.25 -6.85 10.01
N ALA A 180 13.22 -5.87 10.90
CA ALA A 180 13.58 -4.48 10.63
C ALA A 180 12.83 -3.89 9.41
N TRP A 181 11.59 -4.33 9.19
CA TRP A 181 10.69 -3.71 8.22
C TRP A 181 9.89 -2.60 8.89
N ARG A 182 9.60 -1.54 8.12
CA ARG A 182 8.78 -0.44 8.62
C ARG A 182 7.32 -0.86 8.71
N VAL A 183 6.62 -0.25 9.66
CA VAL A 183 5.20 -0.51 9.93
C VAL A 183 4.45 0.81 9.89
N VAL A 184 3.35 0.83 9.14
CA VAL A 184 2.36 1.91 9.14
C VAL A 184 1.23 1.48 10.07
N ASP A 185 1.11 2.09 11.25
CA ASP A 185 0.14 1.67 12.26
C ASP A 185 -1.23 2.39 12.13
N LEU A 186 -2.05 1.98 11.17
CA LEU A 186 -3.41 2.50 11.04
C LEU A 186 -4.32 2.10 12.20
N PHE A 187 -4.18 0.89 12.74
CA PHE A 187 -5.03 0.36 13.80
C PHE A 187 -5.00 1.26 15.03
N THR A 188 -3.81 1.49 15.59
CA THR A 188 -3.66 2.28 16.81
C THR A 188 -4.07 3.73 16.57
N ARG A 189 -3.64 4.33 15.47
CA ARG A 189 -3.88 5.75 15.16
C ARG A 189 -5.35 6.05 14.92
N LEU A 190 -6.07 5.18 14.20
CA LEU A 190 -7.50 5.38 13.95
C LEU A 190 -8.35 5.11 15.20
N ARG A 191 -7.88 4.28 16.13
CA ARG A 191 -8.55 4.09 17.44
C ARG A 191 -8.41 5.27 18.39
N GLN A 192 -7.43 6.14 18.19
CA GLN A 192 -7.21 7.34 19.01
C GLN A 192 -8.14 8.50 18.63
N ARG A 193 -9.01 8.32 17.62
CA ARG A 193 -10.01 9.33 17.25
C ARG A 193 -10.94 9.63 18.43
N PRO A 194 -11.37 10.89 18.59
CA PRO A 194 -12.17 11.28 19.75
C PRO A 194 -13.51 10.53 19.80
N PRO A 195 -14.05 10.25 21.00
CA PRO A 195 -15.40 9.71 21.15
C PRO A 195 -16.42 10.58 20.43
N GLY A 196 -17.37 9.93 19.72
CA GLY A 196 -18.39 10.64 18.95
C GLY A 196 -17.93 11.16 17.58
N ALA A 197 -16.68 10.92 17.19
CA ALA A 197 -16.25 11.14 15.82
C ALA A 197 -17.09 10.30 14.85
N ALA A 198 -17.49 10.90 13.73
CA ALA A 198 -18.32 10.22 12.74
C ALA A 198 -17.63 8.96 12.18
N SER A 199 -18.43 7.92 11.88
CA SER A 199 -17.95 6.65 11.34
C SER A 199 -17.14 6.89 10.06
N LEU A 200 -16.03 6.17 9.94
CA LEU A 200 -15.22 6.04 8.74
C LEU A 200 -15.66 4.84 7.90
N THR A 201 -16.44 3.91 8.45
CA THR A 201 -16.90 2.70 7.75
C THR A 201 -18.39 2.73 7.42
N SER A 202 -18.78 2.04 6.34
CA SER A 202 -20.18 1.90 5.92
C SER A 202 -20.88 0.75 6.65
N ASP A 203 -20.17 -0.35 6.89
CA ASP A 203 -20.68 -1.60 7.45
C ASP A 203 -19.92 -2.05 8.70
N GLY A 204 -19.14 -1.15 9.30
CA GLY A 204 -18.30 -1.44 10.47
C GLY A 204 -16.94 -2.03 10.11
N MET A 205 -16.65 -2.36 8.84
CA MET A 205 -15.40 -2.98 8.40
C MET A 205 -14.74 -2.27 7.21
N HIS A 206 -15.53 -1.91 6.20
CA HIS A 206 -15.06 -1.29 4.96
C HIS A 206 -15.16 0.22 5.04
N LEU A 207 -14.07 0.90 4.67
CA LEU A 207 -14.01 2.36 4.70
C LEU A 207 -14.98 2.97 3.69
N THR A 208 -15.64 4.05 4.10
CA THR A 208 -16.34 4.99 3.23
C THR A 208 -15.33 5.84 2.44
N PRO A 209 -15.76 6.59 1.41
CA PRO A 209 -14.87 7.55 0.74
C PRO A 209 -14.19 8.54 1.71
N ARG A 210 -14.91 9.01 2.73
CA ARG A 210 -14.32 9.82 3.81
C ARG A 210 -13.34 9.02 4.67
N GLY A 211 -13.67 7.77 4.98
CA GLY A 211 -12.80 6.84 5.69
C GLY A 211 -11.47 6.63 4.99
N GLU A 212 -11.50 6.40 3.68
CA GLU A 212 -10.31 6.28 2.83
C GLU A 212 -9.43 7.54 2.89
N ALA A 213 -10.04 8.72 2.79
CA ALA A 213 -9.33 9.99 2.88
C ALA A 213 -8.66 10.20 4.26
N VAL A 214 -9.35 9.85 5.35
CA VAL A 214 -8.80 9.94 6.72
C VAL A 214 -7.69 8.90 6.93
N ALA A 215 -7.90 7.65 6.51
CA ALA A 215 -6.90 6.59 6.60
C ALA A 215 -5.65 6.93 5.79
N ALA A 216 -5.79 7.49 4.59
CA ALA A 216 -4.68 7.96 3.77
C ALA A 216 -3.87 9.07 4.45
N ARG A 217 -4.52 9.98 5.18
CA ARG A 217 -3.82 11.02 5.97
C ARG A 217 -3.01 10.41 7.10
N VAL A 218 -3.60 9.48 7.86
CA VAL A 218 -2.90 8.76 8.93
C VAL A 218 -1.74 7.94 8.38
N PHE A 219 -1.92 7.29 7.23
CA PHE A 219 -0.88 6.54 6.53
C PHE A 219 0.34 7.41 6.24
N ALA A 220 0.13 8.60 5.69
CA ALA A 220 1.20 9.56 5.43
C ALA A 220 1.90 10.05 6.71
N GLN A 221 1.14 10.30 7.78
CA GLN A 221 1.68 10.71 9.09
C GLN A 221 2.61 9.64 9.66
N GLU A 222 2.23 8.37 9.57
CA GLU A 222 3.07 7.22 9.97
C GLU A 222 4.35 7.09 9.12
N LEU A 223 4.36 7.64 7.91
CA LEU A 223 5.57 7.73 7.06
C LEU A 223 6.42 8.99 7.33
N GLY A 224 6.09 9.77 8.36
CA GLY A 224 6.83 10.96 8.77
C GLY A 224 6.52 12.19 7.92
N TRP A 225 5.28 12.33 7.47
CA TRP A 225 4.81 13.53 6.78
C TRP A 225 3.39 13.87 7.18
N ASP A 226 3.14 15.11 7.62
CA ASP A 226 1.78 15.56 7.91
C ASP A 226 1.12 16.16 6.66
N PRO A 227 0.05 15.54 6.12
CA PRO A 227 -0.66 16.08 4.97
C PRO A 227 -1.42 17.36 5.29
N VAL A 228 -1.75 17.60 6.57
CA VAL A 228 -2.44 18.84 6.99
C VAL A 228 -1.54 20.04 6.75
N ASP A 229 -0.26 19.95 7.11
CA ASP A 229 0.74 20.99 6.85
C ASP A 229 0.95 21.23 5.35
N ALA A 230 0.71 20.21 4.53
CA ALA A 230 0.76 20.31 3.08
C ALA A 230 -0.54 20.85 2.46
N GLY A 231 -1.56 21.16 3.26
CA GLY A 231 -2.81 21.76 2.80
C GLY A 231 -3.94 20.78 2.46
N PHE A 232 -3.80 19.48 2.76
CA PHE A 232 -4.91 18.54 2.65
C PHE A 232 -5.94 18.79 3.77
N SER A 233 -7.07 19.39 3.40
CA SER A 233 -8.17 19.69 4.31
C SER A 233 -8.86 18.44 4.85
N GLU A 234 -9.72 18.63 5.85
CA GLU A 234 -10.72 17.61 6.19
C GLU A 234 -11.59 17.33 4.94
N PRO A 235 -11.78 16.05 4.57
CA PRO A 235 -12.65 15.66 3.46
C PRO A 235 -14.14 15.75 3.85
N SER A 236 -14.99 15.99 2.85
CA SER A 236 -16.45 15.90 3.01
C SER A 236 -16.90 14.46 3.31
N GLU A 237 -18.19 14.25 3.61
CA GLU A 237 -18.76 12.90 3.75
C GLU A 237 -18.55 12.03 2.50
N GLY A 238 -18.57 12.64 1.32
CA GLY A 238 -18.27 11.98 0.05
C GLY A 238 -16.78 11.78 -0.24
N GLY A 239 -15.89 12.10 0.70
CA GLY A 239 -14.44 12.02 0.51
C GLY A 239 -13.83 13.19 -0.28
N VAL A 240 -14.62 14.19 -0.68
CA VAL A 240 -14.12 15.29 -1.52
C VAL A 240 -13.31 16.28 -0.69
N TRP A 241 -12.11 16.64 -1.15
CA TRP A 241 -11.33 17.73 -0.54
C TRP A 241 -11.88 19.10 -0.96
N THR A 242 -11.91 20.06 -0.03
CA THR A 242 -12.55 21.36 -0.27
C THR A 242 -11.73 22.27 -1.19
N ASP A 243 -10.39 22.15 -1.16
CA ASP A 243 -9.54 22.82 -2.14
C ASP A 243 -9.65 22.10 -3.49
N PRO A 244 -10.17 22.79 -4.54
CA PRO A 244 -10.40 22.18 -5.84
C PRO A 244 -9.10 21.69 -6.50
N ARG A 245 -7.94 22.18 -6.07
CA ARG A 245 -6.65 21.75 -6.62
C ARG A 245 -6.25 20.37 -6.10
N TRP A 246 -6.40 20.11 -4.80
CA TRP A 246 -6.18 18.79 -4.21
C TRP A 246 -7.19 17.77 -4.74
N GLU A 247 -8.45 18.18 -4.85
CA GLU A 247 -9.48 17.34 -5.45
C GLU A 247 -9.18 17.07 -6.94
N GLY A 248 -8.71 18.07 -7.69
CA GLY A 248 -8.26 17.89 -9.07
C GLY A 248 -7.12 16.88 -9.22
N LEU A 249 -6.14 16.90 -8.30
CA LEU A 249 -5.09 15.88 -8.24
C LEU A 249 -5.68 14.50 -7.94
N ARG A 250 -6.59 14.39 -6.97
CA ARG A 250 -7.27 13.13 -6.64
C ARG A 250 -8.03 12.56 -7.83
N GLN A 251 -8.78 13.37 -8.55
CA GLN A 251 -9.54 12.92 -9.74
C GLN A 251 -8.61 12.46 -10.87
N ALA A 252 -7.45 13.11 -11.05
CA ALA A 252 -6.44 12.63 -11.99
C ALA A 252 -5.89 11.24 -11.58
N VAL A 253 -5.66 11.03 -10.28
CA VAL A 253 -5.27 9.72 -9.72
C VAL A 253 -6.37 8.67 -9.93
N VAL A 254 -7.63 8.97 -9.65
CA VAL A 254 -8.76 8.05 -9.86
C VAL A 254 -8.85 7.63 -11.33
N ALA A 255 -8.74 8.58 -12.27
CA ALA A 255 -8.75 8.30 -13.69
C ALA A 255 -7.57 7.39 -14.11
N LYS A 256 -6.36 7.63 -13.57
CA LYS A 256 -5.20 6.76 -13.79
C LYS A 256 -5.41 5.38 -13.19
N ASN A 257 -5.94 5.28 -11.97
CA ASN A 257 -6.18 4.01 -11.30
C ASN A 257 -7.22 3.15 -12.02
N ARG A 258 -8.19 3.77 -12.70
CA ARG A 258 -9.10 3.03 -13.59
C ARG A 258 -8.35 2.40 -14.75
N LEU A 259 -7.49 3.17 -15.44
CA LEU A 259 -6.65 2.63 -16.52
C LEU A 259 -5.73 1.52 -16.03
N TRP A 260 -5.14 1.69 -14.85
CA TRP A 260 -4.31 0.67 -14.21
C TRP A 260 -5.12 -0.61 -13.96
N PHE A 261 -6.28 -0.51 -13.28
CA PHE A 261 -7.16 -1.65 -13.00
C PHE A 261 -7.51 -2.43 -14.26
N ASP A 262 -7.97 -1.73 -15.30
CA ASP A 262 -8.33 -2.34 -16.57
C ASP A 262 -7.12 -3.03 -17.24
N TYR A 263 -5.89 -2.53 -17.02
CA TYR A 263 -4.66 -3.11 -17.55
C TYR A 263 -4.15 -4.34 -16.77
N TRP A 264 -4.03 -4.26 -15.44
CA TRP A 264 -3.39 -5.31 -14.64
C TRP A 264 -4.36 -6.44 -14.28
N ARG A 265 -5.66 -6.13 -14.19
CA ARG A 265 -6.76 -7.05 -13.88
C ARG A 265 -7.91 -6.86 -14.88
N PRO A 266 -7.71 -7.20 -16.17
CA PRO A 266 -8.76 -7.06 -17.17
C PRO A 266 -9.91 -8.04 -16.94
N MET A 267 -11.14 -7.60 -17.26
CA MET A 267 -12.36 -8.39 -17.03
C MET A 267 -12.39 -9.76 -17.73
N ASN A 268 -11.65 -9.94 -18.83
CA ASN A 268 -11.69 -11.15 -19.64
C ASN A 268 -10.37 -11.92 -19.64
N TRP A 269 -9.87 -12.30 -18.46
CA TRP A 269 -8.60 -13.00 -18.33
C TRP A 269 -8.51 -14.30 -19.16
N ALA A 270 -9.61 -15.03 -19.31
CA ALA A 270 -9.69 -16.26 -20.10
C ALA A 270 -9.13 -16.09 -21.53
N PHE A 271 -9.39 -14.93 -22.15
CA PHE A 271 -8.92 -14.61 -23.50
C PHE A 271 -7.55 -13.93 -23.55
N LEU A 272 -7.02 -13.47 -22.41
CA LEU A 272 -5.69 -12.84 -22.31
C LEU A 272 -4.61 -13.88 -21.98
N GLY A 273 -4.74 -14.52 -20.83
CA GLY A 273 -3.77 -15.48 -20.30
C GLY A 273 -4.36 -16.83 -19.92
N GLY A 274 -5.69 -16.96 -19.85
CA GLY A 274 -6.36 -18.16 -19.39
C GLY A 274 -6.48 -19.27 -20.45
N ASP A 275 -7.61 -19.95 -20.48
CA ASP A 275 -7.85 -21.17 -21.27
C ASP A 275 -8.48 -20.94 -22.65
N ARG A 276 -8.81 -19.69 -23.00
CA ARG A 276 -9.45 -19.32 -24.28
C ARG A 276 -8.53 -18.57 -25.25
N THR A 277 -7.22 -18.65 -25.06
CA THR A 277 -6.24 -17.94 -25.91
C THR A 277 -6.20 -18.44 -27.35
N GLU A 278 -6.64 -19.69 -27.59
CA GLU A 278 -6.61 -20.32 -28.92
C GLU A 278 -7.96 -20.26 -29.66
N GLN A 279 -9.02 -19.76 -29.03
CA GLN A 279 -10.35 -19.69 -29.65
C GLN A 279 -10.34 -18.75 -30.85
N PRO A 280 -11.14 -19.01 -31.92
CA PRO A 280 -11.25 -18.09 -33.05
C PRO A 280 -11.61 -16.65 -32.63
N SER A 281 -12.42 -16.50 -31.58
CA SER A 281 -12.77 -15.20 -31.00
C SER A 281 -11.64 -14.50 -30.25
N SER A 282 -10.48 -15.14 -30.05
CA SER A 282 -9.23 -14.50 -29.56
C SER A 282 -8.38 -13.91 -30.70
N ARG A 283 -8.81 -14.06 -31.96
CA ARG A 283 -8.06 -13.63 -33.15
C ARG A 283 -8.65 -12.40 -33.82
N ASP A 284 -7.80 -11.59 -34.44
CA ASP A 284 -8.25 -10.42 -35.20
C ASP A 284 -9.08 -10.87 -36.43
N HIS A 285 -10.17 -10.16 -36.71
CA HIS A 285 -11.09 -10.48 -37.80
C HIS A 285 -10.48 -10.30 -39.21
N ARG A 286 -9.39 -9.55 -39.34
CA ARG A 286 -8.65 -9.29 -40.59
C ARG A 286 -7.43 -10.17 -40.74
N ASP A 287 -6.73 -10.45 -39.64
CA ASP A 287 -5.60 -11.39 -39.62
C ASP A 287 -5.68 -12.36 -38.43
N PRO A 288 -6.08 -13.64 -38.67
CA PRO A 288 -6.26 -14.60 -37.60
C PRO A 288 -4.96 -15.01 -36.89
N LYS A 289 -3.79 -14.61 -37.40
CA LYS A 289 -2.50 -14.84 -36.72
C LYS A 289 -2.29 -13.87 -35.54
N ILE A 290 -3.03 -12.77 -35.49
CA ILE A 290 -2.89 -11.74 -34.46
C ILE A 290 -3.85 -12.05 -33.32
N ARG A 291 -3.33 -12.09 -32.09
CA ARG A 291 -4.17 -12.06 -30.87
C ARG A 291 -4.54 -10.61 -30.57
N TRP A 292 -5.81 -10.25 -30.81
CA TRP A 292 -6.27 -8.87 -30.66
C TRP A 292 -6.19 -8.39 -29.21
N PHE A 293 -6.56 -9.24 -28.25
CA PHE A 293 -6.72 -8.78 -26.86
C PHE A 293 -5.39 -8.42 -26.18
N PRO A 294 -4.31 -9.24 -26.26
CA PRO A 294 -2.99 -8.81 -25.79
C PRO A 294 -2.52 -7.50 -26.46
N ALA A 295 -2.71 -7.36 -27.78
CA ALA A 295 -2.32 -6.14 -28.49
C ALA A 295 -3.13 -4.91 -28.03
N GLU A 296 -4.40 -5.08 -27.68
CA GLU A 296 -5.22 -4.03 -27.06
C GLU A 296 -4.73 -3.67 -25.67
N MET A 297 -4.35 -4.65 -24.85
CA MET A 297 -3.81 -4.39 -23.50
C MET A 297 -2.55 -3.53 -23.54
N GLU A 298 -1.69 -3.70 -24.54
CA GLU A 298 -0.49 -2.87 -24.70
C GLU A 298 -0.81 -1.39 -24.94
N ARG A 299 -2.01 -1.06 -25.44
CA ARG A 299 -2.46 0.32 -25.66
C ARG A 299 -2.75 1.07 -24.35
N PHE A 300 -2.94 0.37 -23.24
CA PHE A 300 -3.14 1.01 -21.94
C PHE A 300 -1.86 1.62 -21.38
N GLN A 301 -0.69 1.03 -21.66
CA GLN A 301 0.59 1.52 -21.12
C GLN A 301 0.84 3.01 -21.39
N PRO A 302 0.80 3.51 -22.64
CA PRO A 302 1.00 4.94 -22.90
C PRO A 302 -0.07 5.83 -22.25
N LEU A 303 -1.31 5.35 -22.10
CA LEU A 303 -2.37 6.09 -21.41
C LEU A 303 -2.07 6.24 -19.91
N ILE A 304 -1.59 5.16 -19.28
CA ILE A 304 -1.16 5.16 -17.87
C ILE A 304 0.01 6.12 -17.69
N TYR A 305 1.06 6.03 -18.53
CA TYR A 305 2.23 6.92 -18.42
C TYR A 305 1.88 8.39 -18.63
N SER A 306 0.97 8.69 -19.56
CA SER A 306 0.46 10.05 -19.77
C SER A 306 -0.31 10.56 -18.54
N ALA A 307 -1.16 9.73 -17.94
CA ALA A 307 -1.89 10.08 -16.72
C ALA A 307 -0.96 10.27 -15.52
N GLU A 308 0.08 9.45 -15.37
CA GLU A 308 1.13 9.60 -14.34
C GLU A 308 1.91 10.90 -14.51
N ALA A 309 2.32 11.25 -15.73
CA ALA A 309 2.99 12.51 -16.01
C ALA A 309 2.10 13.72 -15.67
N ARG A 310 0.78 13.63 -15.93
CA ARG A 310 -0.18 14.65 -15.52
C ARG A 310 -0.28 14.76 -14.00
N ILE A 311 -0.32 13.66 -13.27
CA ILE A 311 -0.36 13.64 -11.80
C ILE A 311 0.90 14.30 -11.23
N ASP A 312 2.09 13.94 -11.72
CA ASP A 312 3.36 14.52 -11.29
C ASP A 312 3.42 16.04 -11.56
N SER A 313 2.92 16.49 -12.71
CA SER A 313 2.80 17.91 -13.04
C SER A 313 1.83 18.65 -12.10
N LEU A 314 0.67 18.07 -11.80
CA LEU A 314 -0.30 18.66 -10.86
C LEU A 314 0.28 18.74 -9.45
N ALA A 315 0.94 17.68 -8.99
CA ALA A 315 1.63 17.67 -7.69
C ALA A 315 2.72 18.75 -7.61
N GLY A 316 3.52 18.92 -8.67
CA GLY A 316 4.55 19.96 -8.75
C GLY A 316 3.98 21.39 -8.71
N ALA A 317 2.85 21.63 -9.37
CA ALA A 317 2.16 22.92 -9.31
C ALA A 317 1.64 23.25 -7.91
N LEU A 318 1.31 22.23 -7.10
CA LEU A 318 0.80 22.41 -5.74
C LEU A 318 1.91 22.59 -4.70
N ALA A 319 3.12 22.07 -4.98
CA ALA A 319 4.29 22.28 -4.14
C ALA A 319 4.90 23.69 -4.28
N THR A 320 4.56 24.41 -5.35
CA THR A 320 5.06 25.78 -5.61
C THR A 320 4.05 26.79 -5.07
N PRO A 321 4.42 27.71 -4.15
CA PRO A 321 3.50 28.74 -3.69
C PRO A 321 3.07 29.63 -4.87
N PRO A 322 1.82 30.15 -4.88
CA PRO A 322 1.38 31.04 -5.95
C PRO A 322 2.27 32.29 -6.01
N THR A 323 2.70 32.65 -7.22
CA THR A 323 3.40 33.91 -7.47
C THR A 323 2.47 35.07 -7.11
N PRO A 324 2.93 36.09 -6.35
CA PRO A 324 2.10 37.19 -5.87
C PRO A 324 1.50 38.06 -6.98
#